data_AF-A0AA39MRS0-F1
#
_entry.id   AF-A0AA39MRS0-F1
#
_cell.length_a   1.000
_cell.length_b   1.000
_cell.length_c   1.000
_cell.angle_alpha   90.00
_cell.angle_beta   90.00
_cell.angle_gamma   90.00
#
_symmetry.space_group_name_H-M   'P 1'
#
loop_
_entity.id
_entity.type
_entity.pdbx_description
1 polymer ?
#
loop_
_entity_poly.entity_id
_entity_poly.type
_entity_poly.pdbx_seq_one_letter_code
_entity_poly.pdbx_strand_id
1 'polypeptide(L)'
;MSWTNLMFDRVDDIPIGILNDWDNSANVDESGDIKATPGVPGGARGTFVFMAIDLLRNRNHKHFYGHDLESFFYVLVWAAIHFNLKEGTRTEIAHPVLAQWAAGDDEEAWQSKTSFLKDFEAGEAVFNLMGAEFDELNVTWILDLRDIFADGYGATEDHLETKSRGAQGEPSLRVRYSDPAFDEKTLGGHVTFEKFMDILKG
;
A
#
# COMPACT_ATOMS: atom_id res chain seq x y z
N MET A 1 -5.73 3.19 -6.87
CA MET A 1 -6.92 3.81 -6.23
C MET A 1 -6.59 5.24 -5.77
N SER A 2 -7.54 6.17 -5.71
CA SER A 2 -7.34 7.57 -5.28
C SER A 2 -8.38 8.00 -4.24
N TRP A 3 -8.05 8.94 -3.34
CA TRP A 3 -9.01 9.46 -2.35
C TRP A 3 -10.19 10.20 -3.02
N THR A 4 -9.97 10.79 -4.20
CA THR A 4 -11.01 11.43 -5.02
C THR A 4 -12.13 10.47 -5.43
N ASN A 5 -11.84 9.17 -5.34
CA ASN A 5 -12.73 8.10 -5.74
C ASN A 5 -13.51 7.58 -4.53
N LEU A 6 -13.22 8.06 -3.32
CA LEU A 6 -13.93 7.71 -2.09
C LEU A 6 -14.97 8.78 -1.80
N MET A 7 -16.22 8.37 -1.85
CA MET A 7 -17.37 9.15 -1.44
C MET A 7 -17.97 8.47 -0.21
N PHE A 8 -18.71 9.21 0.60
CA PHE A 8 -19.55 8.62 1.63
C PHE A 8 -20.96 9.18 1.51
N ASP A 9 -21.93 8.33 1.81
CA ASP A 9 -23.34 8.70 1.91
C ASP A 9 -23.89 8.22 3.27
N ARG A 10 -25.10 8.65 3.61
CA ARG A 10 -25.83 8.16 4.79
C ARG A 10 -27.20 7.65 4.34
N VAL A 11 -27.42 6.35 4.50
CA VAL A 11 -28.74 5.74 4.31
C VAL A 11 -29.26 5.34 5.69
N ASP A 12 -30.37 5.91 6.11
CA ASP A 12 -30.96 5.70 7.45
C ASP A 12 -29.94 5.90 8.59
N ASP A 13 -29.17 6.98 8.53
CA ASP A 13 -28.07 7.34 9.45
C ASP A 13 -26.86 6.39 9.47
N ILE A 14 -26.88 5.32 8.67
CA ILE A 14 -25.76 4.41 8.50
C ILE A 14 -24.78 5.00 7.47
N PRO A 15 -23.51 5.28 7.85
CA PRO A 15 -22.51 5.73 6.89
C PRO A 15 -22.18 4.59 5.90
N ILE A 16 -22.23 4.90 4.61
CA ILE A 16 -21.88 3.98 3.52
C ILE A 16 -20.73 4.59 2.72
N GLY A 17 -19.61 3.87 2.63
CA GLY A 17 -18.51 4.22 1.72
C GLY A 17 -18.84 3.81 0.28
N ILE A 18 -18.62 4.71 -0.66
CA ILE A 18 -18.85 4.49 -2.10
C ILE A 18 -17.52 4.71 -2.82
N LEU A 19 -17.04 3.69 -3.53
CA LEU A 19 -15.89 3.81 -4.41
C LEU A 19 -16.36 4.09 -5.85
N ASN A 20 -16.07 5.28 -6.35
CA ASN A 20 -16.42 5.75 -7.69
C ASN A 20 -15.20 5.73 -8.64
N ASP A 21 -15.40 6.09 -9.91
CA ASP A 21 -14.34 6.22 -10.92
C ASP A 21 -13.61 4.89 -11.21
N TRP A 22 -14.37 3.99 -11.83
CA TRP A 22 -13.93 2.68 -12.32
C TRP A 22 -13.34 2.76 -13.74
N ASP A 23 -13.18 3.96 -14.31
CA ASP A 23 -12.75 4.14 -15.71
C ASP A 23 -11.31 3.66 -15.97
N ASN A 24 -10.48 3.58 -14.90
CA ASN A 24 -9.13 3.01 -14.93
C ASN A 24 -9.05 1.60 -14.31
N SER A 25 -10.19 0.97 -14.02
CA SER A 25 -10.20 -0.41 -13.50
C SER A 25 -9.78 -1.41 -14.57
N ALA A 26 -9.08 -2.47 -14.16
CA ALA A 26 -8.73 -3.57 -15.04
C ALA A 26 -9.58 -4.80 -14.72
N ASN A 27 -10.06 -5.49 -15.75
CA ASN A 27 -10.80 -6.74 -15.55
C ASN A 27 -9.85 -7.82 -15.05
N VAL A 28 -10.29 -8.61 -14.06
CA VAL A 28 -9.55 -9.78 -13.58
C VAL A 28 -10.14 -11.08 -14.13
N ASP A 29 -9.36 -12.15 -14.12
CA ASP A 29 -9.82 -13.52 -14.36
C ASP A 29 -10.25 -14.22 -13.06
N GLU A 30 -10.65 -15.49 -13.17
CA GLU A 30 -11.11 -16.31 -12.04
C GLU A 30 -10.02 -16.54 -10.97
N SER A 31 -8.75 -16.30 -11.31
CA SER A 31 -7.60 -16.40 -10.42
C SER A 31 -7.19 -15.04 -9.83
N GLY A 32 -7.93 -13.97 -10.15
CA GLY A 32 -7.61 -12.60 -9.72
C GLY A 32 -6.52 -11.93 -10.54
N ASP A 33 -6.07 -12.53 -11.64
CA ASP A 33 -5.05 -11.94 -12.52
C ASP A 33 -5.66 -10.91 -13.48
N ILE A 34 -4.99 -9.78 -13.65
CA ILE A 34 -5.43 -8.73 -14.58
C ILE A 34 -5.40 -9.26 -16.02
N LYS A 35 -6.56 -9.26 -16.68
CA LYS A 35 -6.70 -9.54 -18.10
C LYS A 35 -6.04 -8.41 -18.88
N ALA A 36 -4.89 -8.71 -19.49
CA ALA A 36 -4.20 -7.77 -20.35
C ALA A 36 -5.13 -7.28 -21.47
N THR A 37 -5.47 -5.99 -21.46
CA THR A 37 -6.12 -5.31 -22.59
C THR A 37 -5.05 -4.93 -23.61
N PRO A 38 -5.09 -5.45 -24.86
CA PRO A 38 -4.14 -5.04 -25.88
C PRO A 38 -4.34 -3.55 -26.21
N GLY A 39 -3.28 -2.75 -26.06
CA GLY A 39 -3.24 -1.41 -26.67
C GLY A 39 -3.44 -0.19 -25.77
N VAL A 40 -3.26 -0.29 -24.44
CA VAL A 40 -3.09 0.90 -23.58
C VAL A 40 -1.65 0.97 -23.07
N PRO A 41 -0.74 1.65 -23.78
CA PRO A 41 0.56 2.00 -23.23
C PRO A 41 0.37 3.04 -22.11
N GLY A 42 0.77 2.70 -20.88
CA GLY A 42 0.94 3.68 -19.79
C GLY A 42 -0.29 4.54 -19.45
N GLY A 43 -1.47 3.91 -19.38
CA GLY A 43 -2.73 4.59 -19.11
C GLY A 43 -2.91 5.02 -17.66
N ALA A 44 -3.20 6.31 -17.48
CA ALA A 44 -3.50 7.04 -16.24
C ALA A 44 -2.31 7.36 -15.32
N ARG A 45 -1.87 8.63 -15.39
CA ARG A 45 -1.09 9.33 -14.35
C ARG A 45 -1.98 9.56 -13.11
N GLY A 46 -2.44 8.47 -12.49
CA GLY A 46 -3.21 8.48 -11.26
C GLY A 46 -2.29 8.67 -10.05
N THR A 47 -2.64 9.62 -9.20
CA THR A 47 -2.26 9.85 -7.79
C THR A 47 -1.03 9.09 -7.27
N PHE A 48 0.17 9.64 -7.51
CA PHE A 48 1.47 9.17 -7.00
C PHE A 48 1.43 8.81 -5.50
N VAL A 49 0.67 9.58 -4.71
CA VAL A 49 0.47 9.43 -3.26
C VAL A 49 0.12 8.00 -2.84
N PHE A 50 -0.70 7.30 -3.62
CA PHE A 50 -1.23 5.99 -3.23
C PHE A 50 -0.60 4.82 -3.98
N MET A 51 0.38 5.08 -4.84
CA MET A 51 0.97 4.02 -5.61
C MET A 51 1.82 3.07 -4.74
N ALA A 52 1.71 1.77 -4.99
CA ALA A 52 2.51 0.73 -4.34
C ALA A 52 4.02 0.95 -4.57
N ILE A 53 4.85 0.55 -3.59
CA ILE A 53 6.31 0.72 -3.64
C ILE A 53 6.92 0.07 -4.89
N ASP A 54 6.51 -1.14 -5.26
CA ASP A 54 7.06 -1.83 -6.44
C ASP A 54 6.77 -1.11 -7.76
N LEU A 55 5.59 -0.49 -7.88
CA LEU A 55 5.22 0.32 -9.04
C LEU A 55 5.96 1.66 -9.08
N LEU A 56 6.31 2.22 -7.91
CA LEU A 56 7.16 3.41 -7.82
C LEU A 56 8.62 3.09 -8.17
N ARG A 57 9.15 1.96 -7.70
CA ARG A 57 10.51 1.49 -8.02
C ARG A 57 10.68 1.13 -9.50
N ASN A 58 9.66 0.53 -10.10
CA ASN A 58 9.64 0.20 -11.52
C ASN A 58 8.23 0.36 -12.09
N ARG A 59 8.03 1.44 -12.86
CA ARG A 59 6.75 1.74 -13.52
C ARG A 59 6.27 0.66 -14.50
N ASN A 60 7.17 -0.20 -14.96
CA ASN A 60 6.85 -1.32 -15.84
C ASN A 60 6.63 -2.63 -15.09
N HIS A 61 6.65 -2.62 -13.76
CA HIS A 61 6.38 -3.80 -12.96
C HIS A 61 4.96 -4.31 -13.23
N LYS A 62 4.80 -5.64 -13.28
CA LYS A 62 3.49 -6.25 -13.47
C LYS A 62 2.58 -5.83 -12.31
N HIS A 63 1.37 -5.36 -12.61
CA HIS A 63 0.41 -5.00 -11.57
C HIS A 63 -0.25 -6.25 -11.00
N PHE A 64 -0.28 -6.35 -9.67
CA PHE A 64 -0.94 -7.42 -8.92
C PHE A 64 -2.02 -6.82 -8.01
N TYR A 65 -2.99 -7.64 -7.59
CA TYR A 65 -4.03 -7.19 -6.67
C TYR A 65 -3.45 -6.69 -5.33
N GLY A 66 -2.29 -7.21 -4.90
CA GLY A 66 -1.57 -6.74 -3.72
C GLY A 66 -1.22 -5.24 -3.79
N HIS A 67 -1.01 -4.69 -4.99
CA HIS A 67 -0.79 -3.25 -5.16
C HIS A 67 -2.05 -2.43 -4.88
N ASP A 68 -3.23 -2.98 -5.18
CA ASP A 68 -4.50 -2.30 -4.86
C ASP A 68 -4.77 -2.33 -3.35
N LEU A 69 -4.39 -3.42 -2.67
CA LEU A 69 -4.40 -3.50 -1.21
C LEU A 69 -3.45 -2.48 -0.58
N GLU A 70 -2.23 -2.35 -1.11
CA GLU A 70 -1.26 -1.35 -0.65
C GLU A 70 -1.74 0.08 -0.91
N SER A 71 -2.35 0.34 -2.08
CA SER A 71 -3.02 1.61 -2.36
C SER A 71 -4.12 1.92 -1.35
N PHE A 72 -4.94 0.93 -0.98
CA PHE A 72 -5.97 1.10 0.04
C PHE A 72 -5.37 1.42 1.40
N PHE A 73 -4.30 0.73 1.80
CA PHE A 73 -3.58 1.02 3.03
C PHE A 73 -3.06 2.46 3.07
N TYR A 74 -2.43 2.95 2.01
CA TYR A 74 -1.97 4.35 1.96
C TYR A 74 -3.11 5.36 1.97
N VAL A 75 -4.27 5.01 1.44
CA VAL A 75 -5.49 5.82 1.57
C VAL A 75 -5.93 5.92 3.02
N LEU A 76 -5.93 4.83 3.79
CA LEU A 76 -6.28 4.85 5.21
C LEU A 76 -5.34 5.78 6.00
N VAL A 77 -4.03 5.63 5.81
CA VAL A 77 -3.01 6.49 6.44
C VAL A 77 -3.23 7.95 6.09
N TRP A 78 -3.46 8.25 4.81
CA TRP A 78 -3.71 9.62 4.37
C TRP A 78 -4.98 10.20 4.97
N ALA A 79 -6.05 9.42 5.01
CA ALA A 79 -7.33 9.84 5.58
C ALA A 79 -7.19 10.14 7.08
N ALA A 80 -6.53 9.26 7.84
CA ALA A 80 -6.31 9.41 9.27
C ALA A 80 -5.56 10.69 9.66
N ILE A 81 -4.76 11.25 8.75
CA ILE A 81 -3.96 12.47 8.97
C ILE A 81 -4.68 13.72 8.45
N HIS A 82 -5.42 13.62 7.34
CA HIS A 82 -5.92 14.81 6.64
C HIS A 82 -7.41 15.05 6.81
N PHE A 83 -8.20 14.07 7.26
CA PHE A 83 -9.64 14.24 7.48
C PHE A 83 -9.92 14.57 8.93
N ASN A 84 -10.81 15.53 9.16
CA ASN A 84 -11.42 15.78 10.45
C ASN A 84 -12.87 15.30 10.39
N LEU A 85 -13.14 14.16 11.01
CA LEU A 85 -14.46 13.51 10.93
C LEU A 85 -15.53 14.29 11.71
N LYS A 86 -15.13 15.04 12.75
CA LYS A 86 -16.05 15.81 13.58
C LYS A 86 -16.56 17.06 12.86
N GLU A 87 -15.67 17.75 12.16
CA GLU A 87 -15.99 18.97 11.42
C GLU A 87 -16.43 18.68 9.97
N GLY A 88 -16.22 17.45 9.49
CA GLY A 88 -16.50 17.10 8.09
C GLY A 88 -15.59 17.84 7.11
N THR A 89 -14.39 18.21 7.57
CA THR A 89 -13.41 18.97 6.78
C THR A 89 -12.21 18.10 6.44
N ARG A 90 -11.39 18.57 5.50
CA ARG A 90 -10.09 17.96 5.21
C ARG A 90 -9.04 19.00 4.88
N THR A 91 -7.78 18.64 5.08
CA THR A 91 -6.65 19.45 4.66
C THR A 91 -6.25 19.10 3.23
N GLU A 92 -6.25 20.09 2.34
CA GLU A 92 -5.89 19.92 0.92
C GLU A 92 -4.37 19.86 0.69
N ILE A 93 -3.59 20.37 1.65
CA ILE A 93 -2.13 20.38 1.61
C ILE A 93 -1.62 19.15 2.35
N ALA A 94 -0.73 18.39 1.70
CA ALA A 94 -0.04 17.26 2.30
C ALA A 94 0.72 17.71 3.57
N HIS A 95 0.55 17.00 4.68
CA HIS A 95 1.38 17.23 5.85
C HIS A 95 2.86 17.02 5.49
N PRO A 96 3.81 17.85 5.98
CA PRO A 96 5.22 17.75 5.62
C PRO A 96 5.84 16.36 5.75
N VAL A 97 5.42 15.57 6.73
CA VAL A 97 5.87 14.18 6.93
C VAL A 97 5.50 13.26 5.76
N LEU A 98 4.38 13.52 5.07
CA LEU A 98 3.96 12.78 3.87
C LEU A 98 4.22 13.54 2.56
N ALA A 99 4.97 14.65 2.60
CA ALA A 99 5.18 15.50 1.42
C ALA A 99 5.82 14.73 0.26
N GLN A 100 6.77 13.84 0.56
CA GLN A 100 7.45 13.01 -0.45
C GLN A 100 6.51 12.01 -1.12
N TRP A 101 5.44 11.58 -0.45
CA TRP A 101 4.44 10.70 -1.08
C TRP A 101 3.66 11.47 -2.16
N ALA A 102 3.41 12.76 -1.93
CA ALA A 102 2.55 13.58 -2.78
C ALA A 102 3.27 14.37 -3.87
N ALA A 103 4.47 14.86 -3.56
CA ALA A 103 5.21 15.80 -4.40
C ALA A 103 6.66 15.37 -4.65
N GLY A 104 7.10 14.25 -4.10
CA GLY A 104 8.39 13.66 -4.43
C GLY A 104 8.38 13.03 -5.82
N ASP A 105 9.57 12.81 -6.37
CA ASP A 105 9.70 11.92 -7.52
C ASP A 105 9.48 10.45 -7.11
N ASP A 106 9.52 9.55 -8.09
CA ASP A 106 9.32 8.11 -7.88
C ASP A 106 10.23 7.55 -6.78
N GLU A 107 11.50 7.97 -6.79
CA GLU A 107 12.54 7.51 -5.86
C GLU A 107 12.25 8.01 -4.44
N GLU A 108 12.03 9.31 -4.28
CA GLU A 108 11.71 9.93 -3.00
C GLU A 108 10.44 9.34 -2.39
N ALA A 109 9.42 9.10 -3.21
CA ALA A 109 8.15 8.53 -2.77
C ALA A 109 8.32 7.09 -2.27
N TRP A 110 9.00 6.21 -3.02
CA TRP A 110 9.15 4.82 -2.59
C TRP A 110 10.09 4.70 -1.41
N GLN A 111 11.16 5.51 -1.34
CA GLN A 111 12.04 5.53 -0.18
C GLN A 111 11.30 5.97 1.08
N SER A 112 10.54 7.07 1.00
CA SER A 112 9.74 7.58 2.11
C SER A 112 8.73 6.53 2.62
N LYS A 113 8.04 5.85 1.71
CA LYS A 113 7.11 4.76 2.04
C LYS A 113 7.80 3.55 2.65
N THR A 114 8.97 3.18 2.12
CA THR A 114 9.78 2.08 2.68
C THR A 114 10.23 2.42 4.10
N SER A 115 10.70 3.64 4.34
CA SER A 115 11.05 4.12 5.68
C SER A 115 9.85 4.09 6.61
N PHE A 116 8.68 4.57 6.18
CA PHE A 116 7.46 4.45 6.98
C PHE A 116 7.16 3.00 7.39
N LEU A 117 7.30 2.02 6.49
CA LEU A 117 7.06 0.61 6.79
C LEU A 117 8.12 -0.02 7.69
N LYS A 118 9.41 0.31 7.51
CA LYS A 118 10.52 -0.47 8.09
C LYS A 118 11.24 0.24 9.23
N ASP A 119 11.20 1.56 9.29
CA ASP A 119 11.86 2.35 10.32
C ASP A 119 10.86 2.73 11.43
N PHE A 120 11.28 2.51 12.68
CA PHE A 120 10.44 2.76 13.85
C PHE A 120 10.14 4.25 14.02
N GLU A 121 11.16 5.11 13.91
CA GLU A 121 11.01 6.55 14.12
C GLU A 121 10.16 7.19 13.02
N ALA A 122 10.35 6.79 11.77
CA ALA A 122 9.54 7.23 10.65
C ALA A 122 8.08 6.76 10.77
N GLY A 123 7.85 5.53 11.24
CA GLY A 123 6.51 5.01 11.55
C GLY A 123 5.82 5.85 12.63
N GLU A 124 6.48 6.02 13.78
CA GLU A 124 5.98 6.83 14.91
C GLU A 124 5.70 8.27 14.50
N ALA A 125 6.54 8.88 13.67
CA ALA A 125 6.32 10.24 13.18
C ALA A 125 5.02 10.37 12.37
N VAL A 126 4.59 9.31 11.67
CA VAL A 126 3.31 9.28 10.94
C VAL A 126 2.15 9.00 11.89
N PHE A 127 2.28 8.05 12.81
CA PHE A 127 1.21 7.71 13.76
C PHE A 127 0.87 8.87 14.71
N ASN A 128 1.87 9.63 15.16
CA ASN A 128 1.67 10.79 16.02
C ASN A 128 0.91 11.95 15.35
N LEU A 129 0.66 11.89 14.04
CA LEU A 129 -0.11 12.90 13.31
C LEU A 129 -1.58 12.53 13.13
N MET A 130 -1.94 11.28 13.38
CA MET A 130 -3.31 10.81 13.15
C MET A 130 -4.25 11.46 14.15
N GLY A 131 -5.43 11.88 13.68
CA GLY A 131 -6.44 12.48 14.55
C GLY A 131 -6.92 11.47 15.61
N ALA A 132 -7.23 11.95 16.82
CA ALA A 132 -7.67 11.10 17.92
C ALA A 132 -8.97 10.30 17.59
N GLU A 133 -9.77 10.78 16.64
CA GLU A 133 -10.91 10.03 16.10
C GLU A 133 -10.53 8.73 15.37
N PHE A 134 -9.25 8.55 15.04
CA PHE A 134 -8.71 7.36 14.38
C PHE A 134 -7.93 6.45 15.34
N ASP A 135 -7.83 6.76 16.64
CA ASP A 135 -7.01 5.98 17.59
C ASP A 135 -7.34 4.48 17.58
N GLU A 136 -8.63 4.13 17.56
CA GLU A 136 -9.07 2.73 17.46
C GLU A 136 -8.63 2.12 16.12
N LEU A 137 -8.92 2.79 15.01
CA LEU A 137 -8.53 2.36 13.65
C LEU A 137 -7.01 2.16 13.51
N ASN A 138 -6.23 3.04 14.15
CA ASN A 138 -4.77 2.99 14.12
C ASN A 138 -4.27 1.70 14.75
N VAL A 139 -4.81 1.35 15.91
CA VAL A 139 -4.37 0.17 16.67
C VAL A 139 -4.96 -1.12 16.12
N THR A 140 -6.21 -1.11 15.63
CA THR A 140 -6.86 -2.33 15.14
C THR A 140 -6.48 -2.67 13.71
N TRP A 141 -6.27 -1.68 12.84
CA TRP A 141 -6.07 -1.92 11.40
C TRP A 141 -4.74 -1.39 10.90
N ILE A 142 -4.43 -0.11 11.11
CA ILE A 142 -3.29 0.51 10.40
C ILE A 142 -1.95 -0.08 10.85
N LEU A 143 -1.77 -0.35 12.15
CA LEU A 143 -0.56 -1.02 12.66
C LEU A 143 -0.40 -2.43 12.09
N ASP A 144 -1.43 -3.27 12.19
CA ASP A 144 -1.37 -4.64 11.70
C ASP A 144 -1.18 -4.69 10.17
N LEU A 145 -1.81 -3.78 9.43
CA LEU A 145 -1.60 -3.65 7.99
C LEU A 145 -0.16 -3.23 7.68
N ARG A 146 0.39 -2.25 8.42
CA ARG A 146 1.79 -1.82 8.27
C ARG A 146 2.73 -3.00 8.47
N ASP A 147 2.48 -3.84 9.47
CA ASP A 147 3.33 -4.98 9.80
C ASP A 147 3.32 -6.04 8.69
N ILE A 148 2.17 -6.40 8.13
CA ILE A 148 2.14 -7.39 7.02
C ILE A 148 2.86 -6.87 5.77
N PHE A 149 2.80 -5.57 5.47
CA PHE A 149 3.55 -4.98 4.36
C PHE A 149 5.04 -4.88 4.67
N ALA A 150 5.42 -4.49 5.89
CA ALA A 150 6.81 -4.43 6.31
C ALA A 150 7.48 -5.81 6.24
N ASP A 151 6.80 -6.84 6.77
CA ASP A 151 7.25 -8.23 6.69
C ASP A 151 7.32 -8.73 5.24
N GLY A 152 6.29 -8.45 4.43
CA GLY A 152 6.27 -8.86 3.02
C GLY A 152 7.43 -8.25 2.22
N TYR A 153 7.63 -6.94 2.33
CA TYR A 153 8.77 -6.28 1.68
C TYR A 153 10.13 -6.68 2.28
N GLY A 154 10.17 -7.12 3.54
CA GLY A 154 11.35 -7.74 4.14
C GLY A 154 11.66 -9.10 3.51
N ALA A 155 10.64 -9.95 3.35
CA ALA A 155 10.75 -11.26 2.73
C ALA A 155 11.16 -11.16 1.25
N THR A 156 10.65 -10.18 0.50
CA THR A 156 11.08 -9.91 -0.88
C THR A 156 12.57 -9.57 -0.94
N GLU A 157 13.07 -8.71 -0.05
CA GLU A 157 14.50 -8.36 -0.01
C GLU A 157 15.38 -9.57 0.31
N ASP A 158 14.99 -10.40 1.29
CA ASP A 158 15.69 -11.63 1.64
C ASP A 158 15.73 -12.63 0.46
N HIS A 159 14.62 -12.76 -0.28
CA HIS A 159 14.52 -13.60 -1.47
C HIS A 159 15.47 -13.11 -2.57
N LEU A 160 15.45 -11.81 -2.88
CA LEU A 160 16.29 -11.21 -3.91
C LEU A 160 17.78 -11.28 -3.57
N GLU A 161 18.16 -11.04 -2.31
CA GLU A 161 19.53 -11.19 -1.83
C GLU A 161 20.02 -12.63 -2.04
N THR A 162 19.22 -13.61 -1.61
CA THR A 162 19.61 -15.01 -1.70
C THR A 162 19.72 -15.48 -3.15
N LYS A 163 18.81 -15.04 -4.03
CA LYS A 163 18.88 -15.33 -5.48
C LYS A 163 20.14 -14.73 -6.12
N SER A 164 20.46 -13.48 -5.79
CA SER A 164 21.66 -12.79 -6.29
C SER A 164 22.95 -13.48 -5.82
N ARG A 165 23.07 -13.78 -4.53
CA ARG A 165 24.24 -14.44 -3.95
C ARG A 165 24.39 -15.88 -4.42
N GLY A 166 23.30 -16.64 -4.51
CA GLY A 166 23.29 -17.98 -5.09
C GLY A 166 23.78 -18.01 -6.52
N ALA A 167 23.40 -17.02 -7.35
CA ALA A 167 23.94 -16.87 -8.70
C ALA A 167 25.44 -16.54 -8.73
N GLN A 168 25.97 -15.92 -7.67
CA GLN A 168 27.38 -15.58 -7.51
C GLN A 168 28.19 -16.67 -6.77
N GLY A 169 27.55 -17.74 -6.30
CA GLY A 169 28.19 -18.80 -5.51
C GLY A 169 28.57 -18.37 -4.08
N GLU A 170 28.00 -17.28 -3.57
CA GLU A 170 28.23 -16.78 -2.21
C GLU A 170 27.16 -17.30 -1.23
N PRO A 171 27.52 -17.63 0.02
CA PRO A 171 26.54 -18.00 1.05
C PRO A 171 25.67 -16.79 1.46
N SER A 172 24.37 -16.95 1.72
CA SER A 172 23.53 -15.83 2.16
C SER A 172 23.93 -15.31 3.55
N LEU A 173 23.86 -13.98 3.75
CA LEU A 173 24.12 -13.36 5.07
C LEU A 173 22.90 -13.43 5.99
N ARG A 174 21.69 -13.48 5.42
CA ARG A 174 20.43 -13.69 6.12
C ARG A 174 20.03 -15.17 6.05
N VAL A 175 19.71 -15.77 7.21
CA VAL A 175 19.37 -17.20 7.36
C VAL A 175 17.89 -17.48 6.98
N ARG A 176 17.19 -16.53 6.37
CA ARG A 176 15.76 -16.70 6.04
C ARG A 176 15.59 -17.12 4.59
N TYR A 177 15.05 -18.33 4.44
CA TYR A 177 14.48 -18.98 3.25
C TYR A 177 14.65 -18.24 1.91
N SER A 178 15.56 -18.73 1.07
CA SER A 178 15.29 -18.73 -0.38
C SER A 178 14.24 -19.80 -0.63
N ASP A 179 12.97 -19.41 -0.65
CA ASP A 179 11.93 -20.28 -1.16
C ASP A 179 11.88 -20.15 -2.70
N PRO A 180 12.22 -21.21 -3.47
CA PRO A 180 11.97 -21.22 -4.91
C PRO A 180 10.48 -21.10 -5.28
N ALA A 181 9.57 -21.20 -4.31
CA ALA A 181 8.14 -20.95 -4.43
C ALA A 181 7.70 -19.56 -3.93
N PHE A 182 8.61 -18.57 -3.79
CA PHE A 182 8.24 -17.21 -3.40
C PHE A 182 7.18 -16.64 -4.34
N ASP A 183 6.01 -16.33 -3.79
CA ASP A 183 4.91 -15.75 -4.55
C ASP A 183 5.00 -14.22 -4.54
N GLU A 184 5.50 -13.66 -5.64
CA GLU A 184 5.60 -12.21 -5.85
C GLU A 184 4.24 -11.50 -5.73
N LYS A 185 3.12 -12.18 -6.06
CA LYS A 185 1.78 -11.57 -6.01
C LYS A 185 1.34 -11.24 -4.59
N THR A 186 1.88 -11.95 -3.60
CA THR A 186 1.48 -11.88 -2.20
C THR A 186 2.63 -11.50 -1.27
N LEU A 187 3.74 -11.03 -1.84
CA LEU A 187 4.98 -10.76 -1.12
C LEU A 187 5.41 -11.96 -0.25
N GLY A 188 5.43 -13.15 -0.85
CA GLY A 188 5.77 -14.40 -0.15
C GLY A 188 4.67 -14.91 0.78
N GLY A 189 3.41 -14.62 0.48
CA GLY A 189 2.26 -15.00 1.29
C GLY A 189 2.02 -14.12 2.51
N HIS A 190 2.76 -13.02 2.67
CA HIS A 190 2.57 -12.05 3.76
C HIS A 190 1.34 -11.17 3.52
N VAL A 191 1.10 -10.77 2.27
CA VAL A 191 -0.03 -9.91 1.88
C VAL A 191 -0.99 -10.72 1.00
N THR A 192 -1.93 -11.42 1.64
CA THR A 192 -3.06 -12.07 0.95
C THR A 192 -4.34 -11.28 1.18
N PHE A 193 -5.34 -11.47 0.30
CA PHE A 193 -6.64 -10.82 0.48
C PHE A 193 -7.29 -11.26 1.79
N GLU A 194 -7.20 -12.55 2.13
CA GLU A 194 -7.78 -13.12 3.35
C GLU A 194 -7.15 -12.50 4.60
N LYS A 195 -5.82 -12.43 4.69
CA LYS A 195 -5.11 -11.80 5.81
C LYS A 195 -5.47 -10.32 5.94
N PHE A 196 -5.49 -9.61 4.82
CA PHE A 196 -5.86 -8.20 4.79
C PHE A 196 -7.29 -8.00 5.31
N MET A 197 -8.24 -8.79 4.82
CA MET A 197 -9.63 -8.72 5.25
C MET A 197 -9.85 -9.19 6.68
N ASP A 198 -9.05 -10.13 7.19
CA ASP A 198 -9.12 -10.56 8.58
C ASP A 198 -8.68 -9.45 9.54
N ILE A 199 -7.65 -8.67 9.19
CA ILE A 199 -7.27 -7.47 9.94
C ILE A 199 -8.42 -6.45 9.98
N LEU A 200 -9.09 -6.22 8.85
CA LEU A 200 -10.21 -5.28 8.77
C LEU A 200 -11.47 -5.71 9.55
N LYS A 201 -11.53 -6.96 10.04
CA LYS A 201 -12.70 -7.43 10.83
C LYS A 201 -12.61 -7.04 12.31
N GLY A 202 -11.42 -6.71 12.82
CA GLY A 202 -11.18 -6.45 14.25
C GLY A 202 -11.18 -7.73 15.08
#